data_AF-F4XJT1-F1
#
_entry.id   AF-F4XJT1-F1
#
_cell.length_a   1.000
_cell.length_b   1.000
_cell.length_c   1.000
_cell.angle_alpha   90.00
_cell.angle_beta   90.00
_cell.angle_gamma   90.00
#
_symmetry.space_group_name_H-M   'P 1'
#
loop_
_entity.id
_entity.type
_entity.pdbx_description
1 polymer ?
#
loop_
_entity_poly.entity_id
_entity_poly.type
_entity_poly.pdbx_seq_one_letter_code
_entity_poly.pdbx_strand_id
1 'polypeptide(L)' 'MQRVVVRRFRNRSDAEGHLQALKRLMPDEKFIIIFDLGDPIDGDSIEGESIDEES' A
#
# COMPACT_ATOMS: atom_id res chain seq x y z
N MET A 1 -21.51 -3.63 15.17
CA MET A 1 -20.48 -2.57 15.13
C MET A 1 -19.17 -3.19 14.68
N GLN A 2 -18.62 -2.79 13.53
CA GLN A 2 -17.33 -3.28 13.03
C GLN A 2 -16.23 -2.32 13.49
N ARG A 3 -15.18 -2.82 14.14
CA ARG A 3 -14.03 -2.02 14.58
C ARG A 3 -12.93 -2.13 13.55
N VAL A 4 -12.44 -0.99 13.06
CA VAL A 4 -11.28 -0.91 12.18
C VAL A 4 -10.07 -0.49 13.00
N VAL A 5 -8.99 -1.26 12.94
CA VAL A 5 -7.72 -0.94 13.61
C VAL A 5 -6.73 -0.47 12.54
N VAL A 6 -6.15 0.72 12.74
CA VAL A 6 -5.15 1.30 11.83
C VAL A 6 -3.83 1.46 12.60
N ARG A 7 -2.72 1.06 11.97
CA ARG A 7 -1.37 1.23 12.49
C ARG A 7 -0.49 1.91 11.44
N ARG A 8 0.18 2.99 11.81
CA ARG A 8 1.14 3.69 10.96
C ARG A 8 2.56 3.22 11.28
N PHE A 9 3.37 3.03 10.23
CA PHE A 9 4.78 2.65 10.32
C PHE A 9 5.64 3.75 9.70
N ARG A 10 6.89 3.84 10.15
CA ARG A 10 7.85 4.85 9.63
C ARG A 10 8.44 4.47 8.28
N ASN A 11 8.46 3.17 7.96
CA ASN A 11 9.00 2.66 6.70
C ASN A 11 8.11 1.53 6.17
N ARG A 12 8.30 1.22 4.88
CA ARG A 12 7.55 0.17 4.18
C ARG A 12 7.84 -1.23 4.73
N SER A 13 9.10 -1.52 5.03
CA SER A 13 9.54 -2.85 5.47
C SER A 13 8.87 -3.31 6.76
N ASP A 14 8.71 -2.42 7.74
CA ASP A 14 8.02 -2.71 8.99
C ASP A 14 6.53 -2.97 8.76
N ALA A 15 5.89 -2.20 7.88
CA ALA A 15 4.48 -2.38 7.54
C ALA A 15 4.24 -3.72 6.83
N GLU A 16 5.10 -4.09 5.88
CA GLU A 16 5.04 -5.36 5.16
C GLU A 16 5.31 -6.55 6.08
N GLY A 17 6.31 -6.46 6.96
CA GLY A 17 6.60 -7.49 7.95
C GLY A 17 5.43 -7.71 8.90
N HIS A 18 4.78 -6.62 9.34
CA HIS A 18 3.59 -6.72 10.18
C HIS A 18 2.40 -7.33 9.44
N LEU A 19 2.16 -6.94 8.19
CA LEU A 19 1.11 -7.53 7.34
C LEU A 19 1.30 -9.04 7.16
N GLN A 20 2.54 -9.50 6.94
CA GLN A 20 2.82 -10.93 6.83
C GLN A 20 2.50 -11.69 8.13
N ALA A 21 2.82 -11.12 9.29
CA ALA A 21 2.47 -11.72 10.58
C ALA A 21 0.94 -11.80 10.76
N LEU A 22 0.21 -10.73 10.40
CA LEU A 22 -1.25 -10.69 10.48
C LEU A 22 -1.91 -11.73 9.56
N LYS A 23 -1.44 -11.86 8.32
CA LYS A 23 -1.94 -12.88 7.38
C LYS A 23 -1.68 -14.31 7.87
N ARG A 24 -0.58 -14.55 8.59
CA ARG A 24 -0.30 -15.86 9.19
C ARG A 24 -1.20 -16.15 10.38
N LEU A 25 -1.52 -15.14 11.18
CA LEU A 25 -2.37 -15.28 12.36
C LEU A 25 -3.85 -15.41 12.00
N MET A 26 -4.29 -14.69 10.98
CA MET A 26 -5.70 -14.58 10.55
C MET A 26 -5.78 -14.63 9.01
N PRO A 27 -5.62 -15.81 8.40
CA PRO A 27 -5.55 -15.94 6.94
C PRO A 27 -6.85 -15.57 6.23
N ASP A 28 -7.99 -15.71 6.90
CA ASP A 28 -9.32 -15.42 6.34
C ASP A 28 -9.70 -13.93 6.41
N GLU A 29 -8.90 -13.11 7.11
CA GLU A 29 -9.15 -11.68 7.30
C GLU A 29 -8.54 -10.87 6.15
N LYS A 30 -9.22 -9.77 5.77
CA LYS A 30 -8.73 -8.86 4.74
C LYS A 30 -7.90 -7.75 5.36
N PHE A 31 -6.66 -7.62 4.90
CA PHE A 31 -5.74 -6.57 5.32
C PHE A 31 -5.35 -5.69 4.13
N ILE A 32 -5.24 -4.37 4.37
CA ILE A 32 -4.89 -3.36 3.38
C ILE A 32 -3.62 -2.64 3.86
N ILE A 33 -2.67 -2.40 2.95
CA ILE A 33 -1.50 -1.55 3.17
C ILE A 33 -1.60 -0.32 2.28
N ILE A 34 -1.31 0.86 2.84
CA ILE A 34 -1.38 2.14 2.14
C ILE A 34 -0.02 2.82 2.29
N PHE A 35 0.54 3.27 1.16
CA PHE A 35 1.78 4.03 1.14
C PHE A 35 1.47 5.50 0.97
N ASP A 36 1.93 6.30 1.93
CA ASP A 36 1.93 7.76 1.86
C ASP A 36 3.21 8.15 1.12
N LEU A 37 3.15 8.08 -0.21
CA LEU A 37 4.15 8.69 -1.08
C LEU A 37 3.83 10.18 -1.00
N GLY A 38 4.62 10.95 -0.23
CA GLY A 38 4.36 12.37 -0.04
C GLY A 38 4.12 13.10 -1.37
N ASP A 39 3.51 14.28 -1.31
CA ASP A 39 3.12 15.03 -2.51
C ASP A 39 4.23 14.99 -3.56
N PRO A 40 3.92 14.67 -4.83
CA PRO A 40 4.92 14.69 -5.88
C PRO A 40 5.59 16.06 -5.82
N ILE A 41 6.90 16.06 -5.59
CA ILE A 41 7.71 17.28 -5.65
C ILE A 41 7.38 17.89 -7.01
N ASP A 42 6.77 19.08 -7.01
CA ASP A 42 6.20 19.73 -8.18
C ASP A 42 7.04 19.46 -9.45
N GLY A 43 6.60 18.51 -10.29
CA GLY A 43 7.17 18.31 -11.63
C GLY A 43 7.57 16.90 -12.08
N ASP A 44 7.62 15.87 -11.23
CA ASP A 44 7.88 14.51 -11.74
C ASP A 44 6.54 13.81 -12.02
N SER A 45 6.00 14.08 -13.21
CA SER A 45 4.94 13.26 -13.79
C SER A 45 5.42 11.83 -13.80
N ILE A 46 4.72 10.94 -13.08
CA ILE A 46 4.82 9.49 -13.29
C ILE A 46 4.34 9.19 -14.72
N GLU A 47 5.23 9.38 -15.69
CA GLU A 47 5.09 8.87 -17.06
C GLU A 47 5.17 7.34 -16.99
N GLY A 48 4.02 6.73 -16.81
CA GLY A 48 3.88 5.30 -16.66
C GLY A 48 2.53 4.83 -17.13
N GLU A 49 2.17 5.15 -18.37
CA GLU A 49 1.22 4.39 -19.19
C GLU A 49 1.40 4.78 -20.67
N SER A 50 2.40 4.18 -21.33
CA SER A 50 2.33 4.02 -22.77
C SER A 50 1.20 3.04 -23.07
N ILE A 51 0.03 3.55 -23.44
CA ILE A 51 -1.00 2.75 -24.09
C ILE A 51 -0.52 2.55 -25.53
N ASP A 52 0.11 1.42 -25.78
CA ASP A 52 0.20 0.85 -27.12
C ASP A 52 -1.19 0.32 -27.54
N GLU A 53 -2.06 1.24 -27.98
CA GLU A 53 -3.12 0.94 -28.92
C GLU A 53 -2.72 1.48 -30.29
N GLU A 54 -2.13 0.64 -31.15
CA GLU A 54 -2.23 0.81 -32.59
C GLU A 54 -2.55 -0.55 -33.24
N SER A 55 -3.62 -0.56 -34.04
CA SER A 55 -4.18 -1.69 -34.78
C SER A 55 -3.47 -1.95 -36.10
#